data_AF-A0A0A9FCR5-F1
#
_entry.id   AF-A0A0A9FCR5-F1
#
_cell.length_a   1.000
_cell.length_b   1.000
_cell.length_c   1.000
_cell.angle_alpha   90.00
_cell.angle_beta   90.00
_cell.angle_gamma   90.00
#
_symmetry.space_group_name_H-M   'P 1'
#
loop_
_entity.id
_entity.type
_entity.pdbx_description
1 polymer ?
#
loop_
_entity_poly.entity_id
_entity_poly.type
_entity_poly.pdbx_seq_one_letter_code
_entity_poly.pdbx_strand_id
1 'polypeptide(L)'
;MKPSPVVELSGTVGAQGVAFGAEAGYDTATGKLTKYTAAIGVTKPDYHAAFVLADKGDTIKVSGLYHLDEKQKTSAVAELTRKLSTNENTLTVGGLYTVDPQTAVKARLNNTGTLAALLQHEFKPKSILSISGEFDTKALDRPPKFGVALALKP
;
A
#
# COMPACT_ATOMS: atom_id res chain seq x y z
N MET A 1 -4.23 36.17 -8.44
CA MET A 1 -4.56 34.95 -7.67
C MET A 1 -3.69 34.95 -6.42
N LYS A 2 -4.29 34.96 -5.22
CA LYS A 2 -3.51 34.76 -3.99
C LYS A 2 -3.09 33.28 -3.93
N PRO A 3 -1.82 32.97 -3.66
CA PRO A 3 -1.40 31.58 -3.46
C PRO A 3 -2.10 31.03 -2.21
N SER A 4 -2.72 29.86 -2.35
CA SER A 4 -3.44 29.15 -1.29
C SER A 4 -2.60 27.92 -0.88
N PRO A 5 -1.59 28.06 -0.02
CA PRO A 5 -0.78 26.92 0.37
C PRO A 5 -1.62 25.93 1.19
N VAL A 6 -1.53 24.66 0.82
CA VAL A 6 -2.02 23.54 1.61
C VAL A 6 -0.88 23.08 2.51
N VAL A 7 -1.12 23.03 3.81
CA VAL A 7 -0.15 22.56 4.81
C VAL A 7 -0.56 21.18 5.26
N GLU A 8 0.34 20.20 5.12
CA GLU A 8 0.14 18.84 5.63
C GLU A 8 1.13 18.58 6.77
N LEU A 9 0.61 18.08 7.88
CA LEU A 9 1.37 17.72 9.06
C LEU A 9 1.12 16.25 9.36
N SER A 10 2.20 15.49 9.54
CA SER A 10 2.13 14.08 9.94
C SER A 10 3.08 13.81 11.09
N GLY A 11 2.71 12.86 11.95
CA GLY A 11 3.53 12.44 13.06
C GLY A 11 3.22 11.00 13.44
N THR A 12 4.26 10.23 13.74
CA THR A 12 4.15 8.84 14.17
C THR A 12 5.03 8.61 15.39
N VAL A 13 4.47 7.97 16.41
CA VAL A 13 5.19 7.51 17.61
C VAL A 13 5.00 6.01 17.73
N GLY A 14 6.07 5.28 18.06
CA GLY A 14 5.98 3.83 18.23
C GLY A 14 7.00 3.30 19.22
N ALA A 15 6.61 2.23 19.92
CA ALA A 15 7.45 1.51 20.87
C ALA A 15 7.08 0.02 20.87
N GLN A 16 8.09 -0.85 21.04
CA GLN A 16 7.91 -2.30 21.26
C GLN A 16 6.98 -3.00 20.25
N GLY A 17 7.09 -2.64 18.97
CA GLY A 17 6.27 -3.25 17.91
C GLY A 17 4.86 -2.70 17.79
N VAL A 18 4.51 -1.61 18.47
CA VAL A 18 3.26 -0.87 18.24
C VAL A 18 3.59 0.55 17.81
N ALA A 19 2.85 1.09 16.84
CA ALA A 19 2.99 2.44 16.33
C ALA A 19 1.62 3.11 16.21
N PHE A 20 1.57 4.40 16.52
CA PHE A 20 0.41 5.27 16.37
C PHE A 20 0.83 6.45 15.51
N GLY A 21 0.06 6.72 14.46
CA GLY A 21 0.30 7.81 13.53
C GLY A 21 -0.93 8.67 13.36
N ALA A 22 -0.71 9.96 13.12
CA ALA A 22 -1.77 10.88 12.72
C ALA A 22 -1.27 11.81 11.63
N GLU A 23 -2.19 12.22 10.77
CA GLU A 23 -1.96 13.18 9.70
C GLU A 23 -3.12 14.18 9.68
N ALA A 24 -2.81 15.46 9.44
CA ALA A 24 -3.78 16.51 9.24
C ALA A 24 -3.36 17.43 8.08
N GLY A 25 -4.32 17.78 7.22
CA GLY A 25 -4.16 18.73 6.13
C GLY A 25 -4.99 19.98 6.38
N TYR A 26 -4.42 21.16 6.16
CA TYR A 26 -5.05 22.46 6.37
C TYR A 26 -4.91 23.33 5.12
N ASP A 27 -6.04 23.84 4.63
CA ASP A 27 -6.07 24.82 3.54
C ASP A 27 -6.14 26.23 4.13
N THR A 28 -5.07 27.00 3.91
CA THR A 28 -4.91 28.36 4.43
C THR A 28 -5.84 29.38 3.76
N ALA A 29 -6.41 29.08 2.58
CA ALA A 29 -7.33 29.99 1.90
C ALA A 29 -8.77 29.83 2.37
N THR A 30 -9.20 28.60 2.64
CA THR A 30 -10.56 28.33 3.16
C THR A 30 -10.63 28.29 4.68
N GLY A 31 -9.48 28.21 5.35
CA GLY A 31 -9.37 28.08 6.80
C GLY A 31 -9.86 26.72 7.31
N LYS A 32 -9.98 25.73 6.43
CA LYS A 32 -10.62 24.44 6.73
C LYS A 32 -9.59 23.31 6.79
N LEU A 33 -9.86 22.36 7.68
CA LEU A 33 -9.16 21.08 7.69
C LEU A 33 -9.60 20.27 6.47
N THR A 34 -8.67 20.00 5.56
CA THR A 34 -8.93 19.26 4.32
C THR A 34 -8.86 17.75 4.54
N LYS A 35 -7.99 17.30 5.45
CA LYS A 35 -7.71 15.88 5.71
C LYS A 35 -7.44 15.66 7.19
N TYR A 36 -7.95 14.58 7.76
CA TYR A 36 -7.40 13.98 8.96
C TYR A 36 -7.38 12.47 8.82
N THR A 37 -6.25 11.88 9.20
CA THR A 37 -6.04 10.43 9.20
C THR A 37 -5.45 10.04 10.55
N ALA A 38 -5.92 8.94 11.10
CA ALA A 38 -5.32 8.29 12.26
C ALA A 38 -4.98 6.85 11.88
N ALA A 39 -3.83 6.36 12.35
CA ALA A 39 -3.37 5.01 12.08
C ALA A 39 -2.81 4.38 13.35
N ILE A 40 -3.05 3.09 13.53
CA ILE A 40 -2.38 2.25 14.52
C ILE A 40 -1.83 1.02 13.80
N GLY A 41 -0.59 0.67 14.08
CA GLY A 41 0.09 -0.49 13.54
C GLY A 41 0.68 -1.34 14.65
N VAL A 42 0.60 -2.65 14.49
CA VAL A 42 1.31 -3.64 15.29
C VAL A 42 2.23 -4.40 14.34
N THR A 43 3.51 -4.45 14.66
CA THR A 43 4.57 -5.11 13.92
C THR A 43 5.25 -6.11 14.85
N LYS A 44 5.11 -7.38 14.52
CA LYS A 44 5.83 -8.50 15.14
C LYS A 44 6.67 -9.21 14.08
N PRO A 45 7.64 -10.07 14.46
CA PRO A 45 8.46 -10.81 13.50
C PRO A 45 7.64 -11.61 12.48
N ASP A 46 6.54 -12.22 12.92
CA ASP A 46 5.76 -13.14 12.10
C ASP A 46 4.59 -12.47 11.37
N TYR A 47 4.07 -11.36 11.90
CA TYR A 47 2.92 -10.67 11.33
C TYR A 47 2.93 -9.18 11.59
N HIS A 48 2.30 -8.44 10.68
CA HIS A 48 2.02 -7.03 10.83
C HIS A 48 0.52 -6.81 10.66
N ALA A 49 -0.06 -5.99 11.50
CA ALA A 49 -1.43 -5.54 11.38
C ALA A 49 -1.43 -4.01 11.43
N ALA A 50 -2.24 -3.37 10.60
CA ALA A 50 -2.46 -1.95 10.69
C ALA A 50 -3.94 -1.63 10.48
N PHE A 51 -4.39 -0.61 11.20
CA PHE A 51 -5.71 -0.05 11.12
C PHE A 51 -5.56 1.44 10.85
N VAL A 52 -6.24 1.94 9.83
CA VAL A 52 -6.17 3.32 9.39
C VAL A 52 -7.59 3.85 9.22
N LEU A 53 -7.85 5.01 9.81
CA LEU A 53 -9.06 5.79 9.64
C LEU A 53 -8.66 7.07 8.90
N ALA A 54 -9.04 7.19 7.63
CA ALA A 54 -8.64 8.26 6.73
C ALA A 54 -9.86 9.08 6.25
N ASP A 55 -9.60 10.12 5.46
CA ASP A 55 -10.62 10.92 4.75
C ASP A 55 -11.70 11.45 5.68
N LYS A 56 -11.29 12.03 6.81
CA LYS A 56 -12.20 12.52 7.83
C LYS A 56 -13.08 11.43 8.46
N GLY A 57 -12.55 10.21 8.55
CA GLY A 57 -13.28 9.06 9.06
C GLY A 57 -14.19 8.38 8.04
N ASP A 58 -14.21 8.84 6.79
CA ASP A 58 -14.97 8.21 5.73
C ASP A 58 -14.37 6.86 5.31
N THR A 59 -13.05 6.76 5.30
CA THR A 59 -12.34 5.57 4.82
C THR A 59 -11.76 4.80 5.99
N ILE A 60 -12.23 3.59 6.21
CA ILE A 60 -11.67 2.62 7.16
C ILE A 60 -10.83 1.63 6.38
N LYS A 61 -9.56 1.49 6.72
CA LYS A 61 -8.65 0.51 6.12
C LYS A 61 -8.06 -0.38 7.20
N VAL A 62 -8.10 -1.69 6.96
CA VAL A 62 -7.51 -2.71 7.81
C VAL A 62 -6.60 -3.55 6.95
N SER A 63 -5.33 -3.64 7.29
CA SER A 63 -4.34 -4.44 6.58
C SER A 63 -3.66 -5.43 7.51
N GLY A 64 -3.51 -6.67 7.07
CA GLY A 64 -2.75 -7.71 7.73
C GLY A 64 -1.69 -8.26 6.76
N LEU A 65 -0.47 -8.43 7.25
CA LEU A 65 0.62 -9.12 6.58
C LEU A 65 1.06 -10.27 7.47
N TYR A 66 1.23 -11.44 6.88
CA TYR A 66 1.70 -12.64 7.54
C TYR A 66 2.91 -13.20 6.80
N HIS A 67 4.01 -13.45 7.52
CA HIS A 67 5.19 -14.11 6.98
C HIS A 67 5.01 -15.61 7.13
N LEU A 68 5.07 -16.34 6.02
CA LEU A 68 4.90 -17.81 6.03
C LEU A 68 6.21 -18.55 6.33
N ASP A 69 7.35 -17.88 6.26
CA ASP A 69 8.67 -18.47 6.41
C ASP A 69 9.53 -17.64 7.38
N GLU A 70 10.37 -18.28 8.18
CA GLU A 70 11.28 -17.60 9.14
C GLU A 70 12.26 -16.67 8.41
N LYS A 71 12.55 -16.97 7.13
CA LYS A 71 13.39 -16.13 6.25
C LYS A 71 12.62 -15.03 5.53
N GLN A 72 11.33 -14.85 5.83
CA GLN A 72 10.41 -13.89 5.19
C GLN A 72 10.35 -14.00 3.65
N LYS A 73 10.71 -15.16 3.11
CA LYS A 73 10.73 -15.38 1.65
C LYS A 73 9.34 -15.32 1.05
N THR A 74 8.35 -15.81 1.78
CA THR A 74 6.96 -15.82 1.37
C THR A 74 6.15 -15.01 2.36
N SER A 75 5.41 -14.02 1.87
CA SER A 75 4.51 -13.20 2.68
C SER A 75 3.14 -13.19 2.04
N ALA A 76 2.10 -13.31 2.85
CA ALA A 76 0.72 -13.09 2.44
C ALA A 76 0.24 -11.75 3.01
N VAL A 77 -0.53 -11.01 2.24
CA VAL A 77 -1.11 -9.72 2.64
C VAL A 77 -2.60 -9.75 2.34
N ALA A 78 -3.40 -9.28 3.29
CA ALA A 78 -4.81 -9.01 3.08
C ALA A 78 -5.09 -7.57 3.52
N GLU A 79 -5.79 -6.81 2.68
CA GLU A 79 -6.23 -5.44 2.96
C GLU A 79 -7.73 -5.35 2.71
N LEU A 80 -8.46 -4.84 3.70
CA LEU A 80 -9.87 -4.51 3.63
C LEU A 80 -10.02 -3.00 3.74
N THR A 81 -10.57 -2.36 2.71
CA THR A 81 -10.88 -0.93 2.72
C THR A 81 -12.39 -0.76 2.59
N ARG A 82 -13.01 -0.07 3.54
CA ARG A 82 -14.42 0.26 3.55
C ARG A 82 -14.59 1.77 3.52
N LYS A 83 -15.40 2.27 2.59
CA LYS A 83 -15.80 3.66 2.50
C LYS A 83 -17.22 3.82 3.04
N LEU A 84 -17.40 4.62 4.07
CA LEU A 84 -18.69 4.78 4.76
C LEU A 84 -19.69 5.57 3.92
N SER A 85 -19.25 6.62 3.23
CA SER A 85 -20.12 7.49 2.42
C SER A 85 -20.74 6.79 1.23
N THR A 86 -20.00 5.90 0.56
CA THR A 86 -20.49 5.15 -0.60
C THR A 86 -20.93 3.73 -0.25
N ASN A 87 -20.76 3.30 1.00
CA ASN A 87 -20.97 1.93 1.47
C ASN A 87 -20.19 0.88 0.63
N GLU A 88 -19.09 1.29 0.01
CA GLU A 88 -18.28 0.39 -0.82
C GLU A 88 -17.26 -0.34 0.04
N ASN A 89 -17.02 -1.61 -0.32
CA ASN A 89 -16.06 -2.46 0.34
C ASN A 89 -15.10 -3.06 -0.68
N THR A 90 -13.81 -2.82 -0.50
CA THR A 90 -12.74 -3.37 -1.33
C THR A 90 -11.88 -4.30 -0.49
N LEU A 91 -11.93 -5.58 -0.84
CA LEU A 91 -11.02 -6.59 -0.30
C LEU A 91 -9.91 -6.84 -1.31
N THR A 92 -8.67 -6.73 -0.87
CA THR A 92 -7.47 -7.02 -1.64
C THR A 92 -6.67 -8.10 -0.94
N VAL A 93 -6.31 -9.14 -1.67
CA VAL A 93 -5.42 -10.20 -1.19
C VAL A 93 -4.20 -10.22 -2.09
N GLY A 94 -3.03 -10.32 -1.51
CA GLY A 94 -1.78 -10.35 -2.23
C GLY A 94 -0.75 -11.24 -1.57
N GLY A 95 0.31 -11.49 -2.31
CA GLY A 95 1.45 -12.27 -1.86
C GLY A 95 2.73 -11.72 -2.42
N LEU A 96 3.80 -11.93 -1.66
CA LEU A 96 5.18 -11.75 -2.07
C LEU A 96 5.85 -13.11 -1.99
N TYR A 97 6.55 -13.49 -3.04
CA TYR A 97 7.37 -14.68 -3.11
C TYR A 97 8.77 -14.30 -3.60
N THR A 98 9.76 -14.56 -2.77
CA THR A 98 11.16 -14.27 -3.04
C THR A 98 11.80 -15.55 -3.54
N VAL A 99 12.00 -15.64 -4.85
CA VAL A 99 12.55 -16.82 -5.53
C VAL A 99 14.02 -16.98 -5.15
N ASP A 100 14.77 -15.89 -5.26
CA ASP A 100 16.21 -15.81 -5.01
C ASP A 100 16.53 -14.51 -4.27
N PRO A 101 17.73 -14.36 -3.64
CA PRO A 101 18.13 -13.11 -2.99
C PRO A 101 18.06 -11.87 -3.89
N GLN A 102 18.04 -12.07 -5.20
CA GLN A 102 17.98 -11.04 -6.23
C GLN A 102 16.62 -10.96 -6.95
N THR A 103 15.70 -11.91 -6.73
CA THR A 103 14.45 -11.99 -7.50
C THR A 103 13.23 -12.11 -6.59
N ALA A 104 12.31 -11.15 -6.71
CA ALA A 104 11.06 -11.11 -5.96
C ALA A 104 9.86 -11.00 -6.91
N VAL A 105 8.82 -11.78 -6.63
CA VAL A 105 7.54 -11.76 -7.34
C VAL A 105 6.46 -11.31 -6.37
N LYS A 106 5.70 -10.27 -6.74
CA LYS A 106 4.54 -9.81 -5.99
C LYS A 106 3.30 -9.98 -6.85
N ALA A 107 2.21 -10.41 -6.25
CA ALA A 107 0.91 -10.45 -6.89
C ALA A 107 -0.14 -9.90 -5.93
N ARG A 108 -1.16 -9.26 -6.47
CA ARG A 108 -2.34 -8.79 -5.73
C ARG A 108 -3.58 -8.96 -6.58
N LEU A 109 -4.68 -9.29 -5.93
CA LEU A 109 -6.01 -9.41 -6.51
C LEU A 109 -7.00 -8.70 -5.60
N ASN A 110 -7.88 -7.89 -6.18
CA ASN A 110 -8.99 -7.29 -5.44
C ASN A 110 -10.35 -7.81 -5.90
N ASN A 111 -11.37 -7.62 -5.06
CA ASN A 111 -12.76 -7.98 -5.36
C ASN A 111 -13.39 -7.13 -6.48
N THR A 112 -12.76 -6.00 -6.86
CA THR A 112 -13.19 -5.19 -7.99
C THR A 112 -12.79 -5.79 -9.33
N GLY A 113 -11.93 -6.80 -9.37
CA GLY A 113 -11.50 -7.50 -10.59
C GLY A 113 -10.10 -7.14 -11.06
N THR A 114 -9.36 -6.30 -10.36
CA THR A 114 -8.00 -5.93 -10.70
C THR A 114 -7.02 -6.97 -10.17
N LEU A 115 -6.37 -7.69 -11.07
CA LEU A 115 -5.23 -8.56 -10.81
C LEU A 115 -3.96 -7.83 -11.23
N ALA A 116 -2.99 -7.67 -10.34
CA ALA A 116 -1.70 -7.09 -10.68
C ALA A 116 -0.55 -7.98 -10.22
N ALA A 117 0.50 -8.05 -11.03
CA ALA A 117 1.72 -8.79 -10.75
C ALA A 117 2.94 -7.89 -10.99
N LEU A 118 4.00 -8.10 -10.20
CA LEU A 118 5.28 -7.41 -10.29
C LEU A 118 6.40 -8.42 -10.13
N LEU A 119 7.29 -8.51 -11.12
CA LEU A 119 8.55 -9.20 -11.06
C LEU A 119 9.66 -8.16 -10.86
N GLN A 120 10.44 -8.31 -9.81
CA GLN A 120 11.57 -7.46 -9.49
C GLN A 120 12.84 -8.31 -9.48
N HIS A 121 13.84 -7.92 -10.27
CA HIS A 121 15.09 -8.64 -10.43
C HIS A 121 16.30 -7.70 -10.29
N GLU A 122 17.21 -8.03 -9.39
CA GLU A 122 18.45 -7.33 -9.13
C GLU A 122 19.59 -7.97 -9.94
N PHE A 123 19.96 -7.36 -11.07
CA PHE A 123 21.00 -7.90 -11.95
C PHE A 123 22.42 -7.45 -11.57
N LYS A 124 22.56 -6.34 -10.84
CA LYS A 124 23.81 -5.84 -10.26
C LYS A 124 23.53 -5.31 -8.85
N PRO A 125 24.54 -5.27 -7.95
CA PRO A 125 24.35 -4.75 -6.61
C PRO A 125 23.65 -3.39 -6.62
N LYS A 126 22.47 -3.32 -6.00
CA LYS A 126 21.65 -2.10 -5.90
C LYS A 126 21.08 -1.57 -7.24
N SER A 127 21.16 -2.35 -8.32
CA SER A 127 20.52 -2.07 -9.61
C SER A 127 19.38 -3.04 -9.88
N ILE A 128 18.17 -2.51 -9.99
CA ILE A 128 16.92 -3.28 -9.94
C ILE A 128 16.12 -3.04 -11.22
N LEU A 129 15.75 -4.13 -11.89
CA LEU A 129 14.78 -4.16 -12.97
C LEU A 129 13.42 -4.61 -12.42
N SER A 130 12.38 -3.83 -12.67
CA SER A 130 11.02 -4.10 -12.22
C SER A 130 10.09 -4.17 -13.43
N ILE A 131 9.37 -5.28 -13.57
CA ILE A 131 8.39 -5.53 -14.62
C ILE A 131 7.03 -5.75 -13.95
N SER A 132 6.05 -4.90 -14.27
CA SER A 132 4.69 -4.96 -13.71
C SER A 132 3.64 -5.19 -14.79
N GLY A 133 2.60 -5.94 -14.45
CA GLY A 133 1.39 -6.09 -15.26
C GLY A 133 0.13 -5.90 -14.40
N GLU A 134 -0.88 -5.25 -14.96
CA GLU A 134 -2.22 -5.10 -14.35
C GLU A 134 -3.28 -5.53 -15.36
N PHE A 135 -4.17 -6.41 -14.91
CA PHE A 135 -5.23 -7.04 -15.67
C PHE A 135 -6.57 -6.78 -14.98
N ASP A 136 -7.58 -6.38 -15.75
CA ASP A 136 -8.95 -6.27 -15.25
C ASP A 136 -9.71 -7.55 -15.63
N THR A 137 -9.91 -8.45 -14.67
CA THR A 137 -10.56 -9.74 -14.86
C THR A 137 -12.06 -9.62 -15.14
N LYS A 138 -12.68 -8.48 -14.81
CA LYS A 138 -14.09 -8.21 -15.14
C LYS A 138 -14.27 -7.58 -16.52
N ALA A 139 -13.21 -6.98 -17.06
CA ALA A 139 -13.20 -6.37 -18.38
C ALA A 139 -12.05 -6.94 -19.22
N LEU A 140 -12.12 -8.24 -19.53
CA LEU A 140 -11.14 -8.96 -20.35
C LEU A 140 -10.95 -8.38 -21.75
N ASP A 141 -11.92 -7.59 -22.23
CA ASP A 141 -11.85 -6.87 -23.50
C ASP A 141 -10.90 -5.67 -23.45
N ARG A 142 -10.49 -5.23 -22.25
CA ARG A 142 -9.53 -4.13 -22.09
C ARG A 142 -8.11 -4.65 -22.20
N PRO A 143 -7.24 -3.96 -22.96
CA PRO A 143 -5.84 -4.33 -23.04
C PRO A 143 -5.21 -4.21 -21.64
N PRO A 144 -4.45 -5.22 -21.20
CA PRO A 144 -3.75 -5.17 -19.93
C PRO A 144 -2.70 -4.06 -19.94
N LYS A 145 -2.44 -3.49 -18.76
CA LYS A 145 -1.40 -2.47 -18.59
C LYS A 145 -0.09 -3.16 -18.24
N PHE A 146 0.97 -2.79 -18.93
CA PHE A 146 2.31 -3.24 -18.61
C PHE A 146 3.20 -2.04 -18.30
N GLY A 147 4.13 -2.24 -17.37
CA GLY A 147 5.09 -1.24 -16.95
C GLY A 147 6.45 -1.87 -16.75
N VAL A 148 7.50 -1.14 -17.10
CA VAL A 148 8.89 -1.54 -16.83
C VAL A 148 9.60 -0.34 -16.20
N ALA A 149 10.35 -0.59 -15.14
CA ALA A 149 11.17 0.39 -14.46
C ALA A 149 12.57 -0.16 -14.20
N LEU A 150 13.58 0.67 -14.42
CA LEU A 150 14.97 0.34 -14.18
C LEU A 150 15.54 1.36 -13.20
N ALA A 151 15.90 0.89 -12.00
CA ALA A 151 16.58 1.69 -11.00
C ALA A 151 18.06 1.32 -11.00
N LEU A 152 18.91 2.26 -11.40
CA LEU A 152 20.36 2.09 -11.41
C LEU A 152 20.96 2.81 -10.22
N LYS A 153 21.92 2.17 -9.56
CA LYS A 153 22.78 2.85 -8.60
C LYS A 153 24.18 2.99 -9.20
N PRO A 154 24.76 4.20 -9.18
CA PRO A 154 26.12 4.42 -9.67
C PRO A 154 27.16 3.64 -8.87
#